data_AF-A0A958P150-F1
#
_entry.id   AF-A0A958P150-F1
#
_cell.length_a   1.000
_cell.length_b   1.000
_cell.length_c   1.000
_cell.angle_alpha   90.00
_cell.angle_beta   90.00
_cell.angle_gamma   90.00
#
_symmetry.space_group_name_H-M   'P 1'
#
loop_
_entity.id
_entity.type
_entity.pdbx_description
1 polymer ?
#
loop_
_entity_poly.entity_id
_entity_poly.type
_entity_poly.pdbx_seq_one_letter_code
_entity_poly.pdbx_strand_id
1 'polypeptide(L)'
;MSINILYLRKMYKMPKNKKTKYIFLGIIILGFYGFIVYPYLEELKKGKTIVKGVVLDSEWYSSSLGFSSKGGRGYFKQKIKYSFIIEGKEYTRTFDNGPSIGVLSKGDSILVKFENYYPNNSEIIKKVLHKRKKIKTASNVQMQNIDRSLLNGIWGEDLEENSLYAIQGDSITYSEGFQTYYLNIKHDTIVIDYGDWVFHGLIKKLTKDELIIENIRNNNISKMIRFK
;
A
#
# COMPACT_ATOMS: atom_id res chain seq x y z
N MET A 1 -0.45 12.09 35.48
CA MET A 1 -0.58 13.36 36.24
C MET A 1 -1.92 13.34 36.95
N SER A 2 -1.94 13.12 38.27
CA SER A 2 -3.17 12.95 39.04
C SER A 2 -3.66 14.31 39.52
N ILE A 3 -4.74 14.83 38.94
CA ILE A 3 -5.33 16.10 39.39
C ILE A 3 -6.01 15.85 40.74
N ASN A 4 -5.53 16.54 41.78
CA ASN A 4 -6.02 16.38 43.15
C ASN A 4 -7.40 17.04 43.31
N ILE A 5 -8.46 16.22 43.26
CA ILE A 5 -9.87 16.65 43.30
C ILE A 5 -10.22 17.50 44.53
N LEU A 6 -9.50 17.29 45.66
CA LEU A 6 -9.69 18.07 46.87
C LEU A 6 -9.32 19.55 46.71
N TYR A 7 -8.32 19.85 45.87
CA TYR A 7 -7.85 21.23 45.65
C TYR A 7 -8.86 22.05 44.84
N LEU A 8 -9.49 21.42 43.83
CA LEU A 8 -10.53 22.05 43.00
C LEU A 8 -11.79 22.40 43.80
N ARG A 9 -12.17 21.57 44.79
CA ARG A 9 -13.30 21.87 45.68
C ARG A 9 -13.07 23.10 46.56
N LYS A 10 -11.82 23.41 46.93
CA LYS A 10 -11.50 24.52 47.82
C LYS A 10 -11.46 25.87 47.09
N MET A 11 -11.08 25.88 45.81
CA MET A 11 -11.04 27.10 44.99
C MET A 11 -12.40 27.57 44.49
N TYR A 12 -13.33 26.65 44.20
CA TYR A 12 -14.63 27.01 43.64
C TYR A 12 -15.75 26.81 44.67
N LYS A 13 -16.13 27.89 45.38
CA LYS A 13 -17.36 27.92 46.16
C LYS A 13 -18.54 27.74 45.20
N MET A 14 -19.11 26.52 45.15
CA MET A 14 -20.25 26.24 44.29
C MET A 14 -21.47 27.07 44.72
N PRO A 15 -22.20 27.67 43.76
CA PRO A 15 -23.43 28.39 44.07
C PRO A 15 -24.48 27.45 44.66
N LYS A 16 -25.17 27.90 45.72
CA LYS A 16 -26.21 27.11 46.41
C LYS A 16 -27.48 26.94 45.56
N ASN A 17 -27.76 27.86 44.65
CA ASN A 17 -28.93 27.80 43.79
C ASN A 17 -28.71 26.79 42.64
N LYS A 18 -29.67 25.87 42.49
CA LYS A 18 -29.65 24.79 41.51
C LYS A 18 -29.49 25.30 40.07
N LYS A 19 -30.15 26.41 39.71
CA LYS A 19 -30.10 27.01 38.36
C LYS A 19 -28.70 27.54 38.03
N THR A 20 -28.07 28.28 38.96
CA THR A 20 -26.71 28.80 38.78
C THR A 20 -25.65 27.71 38.78
N LYS A 21 -25.87 26.59 39.49
CA LYS A 21 -24.97 25.44 39.45
C LYS A 21 -24.89 24.79 38.07
N TYR A 22 -26.01 24.62 37.38
CA TYR A 22 -26.02 24.07 36.02
C TYR A 22 -25.37 25.01 35.00
N ILE A 23 -25.62 26.32 35.13
CA ILE A 23 -24.97 27.33 34.28
C ILE A 23 -23.45 27.26 34.46
N PHE A 24 -22.97 27.20 35.70
CA PHE A 24 -21.54 27.11 36.00
C PHE A 24 -20.90 25.82 35.46
N LEU A 25 -21.59 24.68 35.57
CA LEU A 25 -21.12 23.42 35.00
C LEU A 25 -21.03 23.48 33.46
N GLY A 26 -22.02 24.10 32.80
CA GLY A 26 -22.00 24.32 31.35
C GLY A 26 -20.80 25.15 30.90
N ILE A 27 -20.47 26.22 31.64
CA ILE A 27 -19.29 27.06 31.36
C ILE A 27 -17.99 26.25 31.50
N ILE A 28 -17.86 25.42 32.53
CA ILE A 28 -16.67 24.57 32.71
C ILE A 28 -16.53 23.57 31.56
N ILE A 29 -17.63 22.92 31.15
CA ILE A 29 -17.61 21.95 30.05
C ILE A 29 -17.23 22.64 28.73
N LEU A 30 -17.82 23.80 28.45
CA LEU A 30 -17.49 24.61 27.27
C LEU A 30 -16.04 25.08 27.30
N GLY A 31 -15.55 25.55 28.45
CA GLY A 31 -14.17 25.96 28.64
C GLY A 31 -13.18 24.80 28.46
N PHE A 32 -13.49 23.62 28.99
CA PHE A 32 -12.68 22.41 28.82
C PHE A 32 -12.63 21.95 27.36
N TYR A 33 -13.78 21.99 26.67
CA TYR A 33 -13.87 21.65 25.26
C TYR A 33 -13.06 22.64 24.40
N GLY A 34 -13.21 23.95 24.64
CA GLY A 34 -12.47 24.99 23.92
C GLY A 34 -10.96 25.02 24.21
N PHE A 35 -10.54 24.69 25.43
CA PHE A 35 -9.14 24.82 25.84
C PHE A 35 -8.31 23.55 25.61
N ILE A 36 -8.91 22.36 25.73
CA ILE A 36 -8.17 21.09 25.62
C ILE A 36 -8.52 20.38 24.32
N VAL A 37 -9.80 20.24 24.01
CA VAL A 37 -10.24 19.44 22.86
C VAL A 37 -9.97 20.19 21.56
N TYR A 38 -10.23 21.49 21.49
CA TYR A 38 -10.05 22.26 20.26
C TYR A 38 -8.58 22.34 19.80
N PRO A 39 -7.57 22.68 20.63
CA PRO A 39 -6.17 22.70 20.18
C PRO A 39 -5.67 21.31 19.79
N TYR A 40 -6.09 20.26 20.52
CA TYR A 40 -5.76 18.88 20.18
C TYR A 40 -6.34 18.47 18.82
N LEU A 41 -7.59 18.84 18.54
CA LEU A 41 -8.20 18.64 17.21
C LEU A 41 -7.53 19.48 16.13
N GLU A 42 -7.03 20.68 16.45
CA GLU A 42 -6.32 21.54 15.51
C GLU A 42 -4.90 21.01 15.21
N GLU A 43 -4.22 20.46 16.19
CA GLU A 43 -2.93 19.78 16.06
C GLU A 43 -3.09 18.49 15.23
N LEU A 44 -4.14 17.71 15.50
CA LEU A 44 -4.56 16.58 14.68
C LEU A 44 -4.99 16.96 13.25
N LYS A 45 -5.27 18.25 12.96
CA LYS A 45 -5.58 18.72 11.59
C LYS A 45 -4.33 19.12 10.80
N LYS A 46 -3.16 19.25 11.43
CA LYS A 46 -1.95 19.77 10.76
C LYS A 46 -1.00 18.70 10.21
N GLY A 47 -1.20 17.43 10.54
CA GLY A 47 -0.39 16.33 9.99
C GLY A 47 -0.69 16.05 8.51
N LYS A 48 0.35 16.06 7.67
CA LYS A 48 0.27 15.56 6.30
C LYS A 48 0.98 14.22 6.29
N THR A 49 0.24 13.15 6.08
CA THR A 49 0.84 11.81 5.98
C THR A 49 1.06 11.48 4.51
N ILE A 50 2.25 10.99 4.19
CA ILE A 50 2.63 10.55 2.85
C ILE A 50 2.86 9.05 2.90
N VAL A 51 2.13 8.30 2.09
CA VAL A 51 2.26 6.84 1.98
C VAL A 51 2.54 6.44 0.54
N LYS A 52 3.08 5.23 0.37
CA LYS A 52 3.19 4.60 -0.94
C LYS A 52 1.88 3.88 -1.26
N GLY A 53 1.39 4.10 -2.47
CA GLY A 53 0.27 3.36 -3.05
C GLY A 53 0.63 2.72 -4.37
N VAL A 54 -0.27 1.89 -4.88
CA VAL A 54 -0.16 1.19 -6.16
C VAL A 54 -1.36 1.51 -7.02
N VAL A 55 -1.13 1.80 -8.31
CA VAL A 55 -2.19 1.99 -9.29
C VAL A 55 -2.82 0.63 -9.61
N LEU A 56 -4.09 0.47 -9.26
CA LEU A 56 -4.88 -0.73 -9.54
C LEU A 56 -5.43 -0.72 -10.96
N ASP A 57 -5.86 0.45 -11.43
CA ASP A 57 -6.44 0.62 -12.75
C ASP A 57 -6.27 2.06 -13.26
N SER A 58 -6.31 2.21 -14.58
CA SER A 58 -6.11 3.48 -15.25
C SER A 58 -6.95 3.58 -16.51
N GLU A 59 -7.96 4.46 -16.49
CA GLU A 59 -8.82 4.72 -17.64
C GLU A 59 -8.51 6.08 -18.25
N TRP A 60 -8.45 6.15 -19.58
CA TRP A 60 -8.26 7.39 -20.30
C TRP A 60 -9.61 7.97 -20.70
N TYR A 61 -9.77 9.28 -20.54
CA TYR A 61 -10.91 9.98 -21.12
C TYR A 61 -10.46 11.28 -21.78
N SER A 62 -11.01 11.55 -22.97
CA SER A 62 -10.80 12.83 -23.64
C SER A 62 -11.68 13.88 -22.95
N SER A 63 -11.11 14.99 -22.48
CA SER A 63 -11.96 16.16 -22.22
C SER A 63 -12.40 16.70 -23.57
N SER A 64 -13.71 16.69 -23.82
CA SER A 64 -14.36 17.14 -25.06
C SER A 64 -14.17 18.64 -25.39
N LEU A 65 -13.40 19.38 -24.58
CA LEU A 65 -13.11 20.79 -24.76
C LEU A 65 -11.69 20.99 -25.34
N GLY A 66 -11.60 21.07 -26.67
CA GLY A 66 -10.46 21.69 -27.35
C GLY A 66 -9.47 20.76 -28.02
N PHE A 67 -9.93 19.94 -28.98
CA PHE A 67 -9.04 19.48 -30.06
C PHE A 67 -8.74 20.67 -30.98
N SER A 68 -7.73 21.48 -30.61
CA SER A 68 -7.14 22.46 -31.53
C SER A 68 -6.45 21.70 -32.67
N SER A 69 -6.92 21.92 -33.90
CA SER A 69 -6.50 21.23 -35.13
C SER A 69 -5.05 21.50 -35.57
N LYS A 70 -4.25 22.21 -34.77
CA LYS A 70 -2.85 22.52 -35.07
C LYS A 70 -1.95 22.20 -33.88
N GLY A 71 -1.51 20.95 -33.77
CA GLY A 71 -0.42 20.54 -32.87
C GLY A 71 -0.74 20.56 -31.38
N GLY A 72 -2.02 20.64 -30.99
CA GLY A 72 -2.44 20.58 -29.60
C GLY A 72 -2.14 19.20 -29.02
N ARG A 73 -1.19 19.13 -28.07
CA ARG A 73 -1.02 17.97 -27.19
C ARG A 73 -2.33 17.83 -26.40
N GLY A 74 -3.23 16.98 -26.89
CA GLY A 74 -4.53 16.76 -26.26
C GLY A 74 -4.34 16.51 -24.77
N TYR A 75 -5.10 17.25 -23.95
CA TYR A 75 -5.12 17.03 -22.52
C TYR A 75 -5.84 15.72 -22.24
N PHE A 76 -5.09 14.63 -22.16
CA PHE A 76 -5.63 13.37 -21.71
C PHE A 76 -5.73 13.42 -20.19
N LYS A 77 -6.96 13.47 -19.67
CA LYS A 77 -7.21 13.22 -18.25
C LYS A 77 -7.30 11.72 -18.06
N GLN A 78 -6.80 11.26 -16.91
CA GLN A 78 -6.73 9.85 -16.62
C GLN A 78 -7.43 9.58 -15.29
N LYS A 79 -8.42 8.70 -15.27
CA LYS A 79 -9.07 8.26 -14.05
C LYS A 79 -8.27 7.11 -13.48
N ILE A 80 -7.68 7.32 -12.31
CA ILE A 80 -6.76 6.38 -11.66
C ILE A 80 -7.44 5.78 -10.45
N LYS A 81 -7.57 4.47 -10.43
CA LYS A 81 -7.92 3.71 -9.22
C LYS A 81 -6.62 3.25 -8.57
N TYR A 82 -6.44 3.50 -7.29
CA TYR A 82 -5.22 3.13 -6.57
C TYR A 82 -5.54 2.63 -5.16
N SER A 83 -4.66 1.82 -4.58
CA SER A 83 -4.73 1.42 -3.18
C SER A 83 -3.49 1.81 -2.39
N PHE A 84 -3.67 1.96 -1.08
CA PHE A 84 -2.60 2.23 -0.11
C PHE A 84 -2.98 1.64 1.25
N ILE A 85 -1.98 1.40 2.10
CA ILE A 85 -2.15 0.77 3.42
C ILE A 85 -1.78 1.77 4.51
N ILE A 86 -2.66 1.92 5.50
CA ILE A 86 -2.40 2.69 6.73
C ILE A 86 -2.82 1.82 7.91
N GLU A 87 -1.92 1.65 8.88
CA GLU A 87 -2.19 0.88 10.11
C GLU A 87 -2.76 -0.53 9.82
N GLY A 88 -2.27 -1.18 8.76
CA GLY A 88 -2.69 -2.54 8.37
C GLY A 88 -4.04 -2.61 7.63
N LYS A 89 -4.74 -1.49 7.44
CA LYS A 89 -5.98 -1.43 6.65
C LYS A 89 -5.69 -0.95 5.24
N GLU A 90 -6.25 -1.64 4.25
CA GLU A 90 -6.18 -1.23 2.85
C GLU A 90 -7.31 -0.24 2.50
N TYR A 91 -6.95 0.80 1.77
CA TYR A 91 -7.87 1.81 1.27
C TYR A 91 -7.75 1.88 -0.23
N THR A 92 -8.90 2.00 -0.91
CA THR A 92 -8.97 2.21 -2.36
C THR A 92 -9.62 3.56 -2.66
N ARG A 93 -9.06 4.26 -3.64
CA ARG A 93 -9.51 5.59 -4.07
C ARG A 93 -9.45 5.71 -5.58
N THR A 94 -10.26 6.61 -6.10
CA THR A 94 -10.23 7.01 -7.51
C THR A 94 -9.92 8.49 -7.60
N PHE A 95 -9.02 8.87 -8.49
CA PHE A 95 -8.57 10.24 -8.68
C PHE A 95 -8.46 10.57 -10.16
N ASP A 96 -8.91 11.76 -10.53
CA ASP A 96 -8.71 12.31 -11.87
C ASP A 96 -7.31 12.91 -11.97
N ASN A 97 -6.41 12.15 -12.55
CA ASN A 97 -5.03 12.53 -12.77
C ASN A 97 -4.92 13.61 -13.86
N GLY A 98 -4.37 14.75 -13.44
CA GLY A 98 -4.02 15.85 -14.31
C GLY A 98 -2.63 15.69 -14.96
N PRO A 99 -2.25 16.63 -15.85
CA PRO A 99 -1.02 16.53 -16.63
C PRO A 99 0.28 16.61 -15.80
N SER A 100 0.23 17.08 -14.56
CA SER A 100 1.41 17.34 -13.71
C SER A 100 2.15 16.10 -13.24
N ILE A 101 1.46 14.96 -13.10
CA ILE A 101 2.03 13.71 -12.55
C ILE A 101 2.58 12.81 -13.66
N GLY A 102 2.21 13.08 -14.92
CA GLY A 102 2.48 12.24 -16.07
C GLY A 102 1.56 11.01 -16.13
N VAL A 103 1.84 10.15 -17.10
CA VAL A 103 1.04 8.93 -17.34
C VAL A 103 1.31 7.89 -16.25
N LEU A 104 0.24 7.40 -15.65
CA LEU A 104 0.26 6.31 -14.67
C LEU A 104 -0.33 5.05 -15.29
N SER A 105 0.37 3.92 -15.16
CA SER A 105 -0.09 2.62 -15.63
C SER A 105 -0.44 1.72 -14.44
N LYS A 106 -1.30 0.72 -14.66
CA LYS A 106 -1.54 -0.35 -13.68
C LYS A 106 -0.21 -0.93 -13.18
N GLY A 107 -0.08 -1.06 -11.86
CA GLY A 107 1.13 -1.51 -11.17
C GLY A 107 2.15 -0.41 -10.84
N ASP A 108 1.98 0.81 -11.34
CA ASP A 108 2.89 1.91 -10.99
C ASP A 108 2.81 2.24 -9.49
N SER A 109 3.97 2.48 -8.88
CA SER A 109 4.07 2.98 -7.52
C SER A 109 3.88 4.50 -7.49
N ILE A 110 3.07 4.98 -6.55
CA ILE A 110 2.75 6.41 -6.39
C ILE A 110 2.94 6.85 -4.94
N LEU A 111 3.23 8.13 -4.72
CA LEU A 111 3.13 8.77 -3.41
C LEU A 111 1.76 9.41 -3.29
N VAL A 112 1.03 8.98 -2.27
CA VAL A 112 -0.29 9.48 -1.91
C VAL A 112 -0.13 10.31 -0.66
N LYS A 113 -0.66 11.53 -0.67
CA LYS A 113 -0.77 12.38 0.51
C LYS A 113 -2.23 12.56 0.85
N PHE A 114 -2.53 12.48 2.12
CA PHE A 114 -3.85 12.77 2.63
C PHE A 114 -3.73 13.66 3.85
N GLU A 115 -4.77 14.44 4.09
CA GLU A 115 -4.92 15.20 5.33
C GLU A 115 -5.44 14.23 6.40
N ASN A 116 -4.67 14.09 7.49
CA ASN A 116 -4.91 13.31 8.73
C ASN A 116 -6.12 12.38 8.78
N TYR A 117 -5.94 11.08 9.06
CA TYR A 117 -6.99 10.09 9.39
C TYR A 117 -8.25 10.04 8.48
N TYR A 118 -8.33 10.89 7.46
CA TYR A 118 -9.36 10.95 6.45
C TYR A 118 -8.71 10.49 5.14
N PRO A 119 -8.49 9.16 4.98
CA PRO A 119 -7.97 8.57 3.74
C PRO A 119 -8.88 8.90 2.54
N ASN A 120 -10.05 9.47 2.81
CA ASN A 120 -10.97 9.91 1.79
C ASN A 120 -10.51 11.13 0.99
N ASN A 121 -9.65 11.98 1.58
CA ASN A 121 -9.14 13.22 0.98
C ASN A 121 -7.69 13.03 0.53
N SER A 122 -7.43 11.95 -0.19
CA SER A 122 -6.10 11.61 -0.66
C SER A 122 -5.83 12.16 -2.07
N GLU A 123 -4.66 12.74 -2.25
CA GLU A 123 -4.14 13.30 -3.48
C GLU A 123 -2.86 12.55 -3.88
N ILE A 124 -2.73 12.24 -5.16
CA ILE A 124 -1.48 11.71 -5.72
C ILE A 124 -0.52 12.88 -5.88
N ILE A 125 0.63 12.85 -5.20
CA ILE A 125 1.62 13.94 -5.31
C ILE A 125 2.60 13.66 -6.45
N LYS A 126 2.98 12.38 -6.60
CA LYS A 126 4.13 12.03 -7.44
C LYS A 126 4.13 10.56 -7.82
N LYS A 127 4.49 10.29 -9.07
CA LYS A 127 4.91 8.96 -9.53
C LYS A 127 6.24 8.58 -8.89
N VAL A 128 6.29 7.47 -8.17
CA VAL A 128 7.56 6.91 -7.68
C VAL A 128 8.22 6.20 -8.85
N LEU A 129 8.99 6.95 -9.62
CA LEU A 129 9.93 6.34 -10.54
C LEU A 129 10.86 5.47 -9.70
N HIS A 130 10.74 4.16 -9.88
CA HIS A 130 11.83 3.27 -9.52
C HIS A 130 12.99 3.76 -10.38
N LYS A 131 13.83 4.64 -9.83
CA LYS A 131 15.20 4.76 -10.29
C LYS A 131 15.68 3.32 -10.19
N ARG A 132 15.74 2.62 -11.32
CA ARG A 132 16.60 1.45 -11.46
C ARG A 132 17.90 1.97 -10.91
N LYS A 133 18.24 1.59 -9.67
CA LYS A 133 19.59 1.75 -9.18
C LYS A 133 20.35 1.06 -10.31
N LYS A 134 21.09 1.82 -11.13
CA LYS A 134 22.21 1.24 -11.83
C LYS A 134 23.08 0.80 -10.68
N ILE A 135 22.82 -0.40 -10.18
CA ILE A 135 23.73 -1.07 -9.31
C ILE A 135 24.94 -1.12 -10.23
N LYS A 136 25.94 -0.28 -9.97
CA LYS A 136 27.30 -0.52 -10.43
C LYS A 136 27.76 -1.75 -9.66
N THR A 137 27.11 -2.88 -9.94
CA THR A 137 27.61 -4.17 -9.52
C THR A 137 28.76 -4.38 -10.48
N ALA A 138 29.97 -4.15 -9.96
CA ALA A 138 31.13 -4.89 -10.43
C ALA A 138 30.88 -6.37 -10.10
N SER A 139 29.95 -6.99 -10.84
CA SER A 139 29.82 -8.43 -10.88
C SER A 139 29.30 -8.76 -12.26
N ASN A 140 30.14 -9.52 -12.95
CA ASN A 140 29.89 -10.16 -14.22
C ASN A 140 28.83 -11.26 -13.99
N VAL A 141 27.62 -10.89 -13.54
CA VAL A 141 26.50 -11.82 -13.39
C VAL A 141 25.98 -12.03 -14.80
N GLN A 142 26.52 -13.04 -15.46
CA GLN A 142 25.91 -13.60 -16.66
C GLN A 142 24.43 -13.83 -16.33
N MET A 143 23.54 -13.20 -17.10
CA MET A 143 22.11 -13.51 -17.04
C MET A 143 21.97 -15.00 -17.35
N GLN A 144 21.77 -15.83 -16.33
CA GLN A 144 21.49 -17.23 -16.54
C GLN A 144 20.10 -17.32 -17.16
N ASN A 145 20.04 -17.85 -18.38
CA ASN A 145 18.77 -18.20 -18.99
C ASN A 145 18.18 -19.33 -18.16
N ILE A 146 17.15 -19.01 -17.37
CA ILE A 146 16.51 -19.99 -16.49
C ILE A 146 15.69 -20.95 -17.35
N ASP A 147 16.05 -22.22 -17.33
CA ASP A 147 15.26 -23.28 -17.95
C ASP A 147 13.95 -23.47 -17.17
N ARG A 148 12.85 -22.92 -17.70
CA ARG A 148 11.51 -22.98 -17.09
C ARG A 148 10.99 -24.40 -16.92
N SER A 149 11.49 -25.37 -17.68
CA SER A 149 11.07 -26.76 -17.54
C SER A 149 11.40 -27.31 -16.14
N LEU A 150 12.42 -26.76 -15.49
CA LEU A 150 12.82 -27.06 -14.12
C LEU A 150 11.90 -26.45 -13.06
N LEU A 151 10.84 -25.72 -13.41
CA LEU A 151 9.85 -25.27 -12.43
C LEU A 151 8.65 -26.20 -12.29
N ASN A 152 8.37 -27.02 -13.31
CA ASN A 152 7.25 -27.96 -13.25
C ASN A 152 7.47 -29.02 -12.17
N GLY A 153 6.53 -29.19 -11.24
CA GLY A 153 6.63 -30.15 -10.14
C GLY A 153 5.89 -29.70 -8.89
N ILE A 154 6.00 -30.50 -7.83
CA ILE A 154 5.47 -30.19 -6.51
C ILE A 154 6.62 -29.65 -5.65
N TRP A 155 6.39 -28.51 -5.02
CA TRP A 155 7.38 -27.78 -4.22
C TRP A 155 6.83 -27.54 -2.82
N GLY A 156 7.69 -27.57 -1.80
CA GLY A 156 7.33 -27.18 -0.42
C GLY A 156 8.55 -26.67 0.33
N GLU A 157 8.33 -26.01 1.47
CA GLU A 157 9.43 -25.40 2.24
C GLU A 157 10.30 -26.44 2.95
N ASP A 158 9.71 -27.55 3.40
CA ASP A 158 10.39 -28.70 4.00
C ASP A 158 9.64 -30.01 3.66
N LEU A 159 10.27 -31.16 3.88
CA LEU A 159 9.68 -32.50 3.69
C LEU A 159 8.54 -32.77 4.69
N GLU A 160 8.55 -32.10 5.83
CA GLU A 160 7.59 -32.29 6.93
C GLU A 160 6.42 -31.29 6.89
N GLU A 161 6.53 -30.19 6.13
CA GLU A 161 5.51 -29.14 6.10
C GLU A 161 4.44 -29.33 5.01
N ASN A 162 3.20 -29.00 5.37
CA ASN A 162 2.01 -29.18 4.52
C ASN A 162 1.84 -28.11 3.42
N SER A 163 2.66 -27.05 3.42
CA SER A 163 2.59 -26.00 2.41
C SER A 163 3.18 -26.48 1.09
N LEU A 164 2.33 -27.04 0.22
CA LEU A 164 2.72 -27.57 -1.07
C LEU A 164 2.20 -26.69 -2.21
N TYR A 165 3.08 -26.42 -3.17
CA TYR A 165 2.81 -25.71 -4.40
C TYR A 165 3.01 -26.66 -5.58
N ALA A 166 1.97 -26.93 -6.36
CA ALA A 166 2.09 -27.64 -7.62
C ALA A 166 2.19 -26.64 -8.78
N ILE A 167 3.33 -26.63 -9.47
CA ILE A 167 3.58 -25.77 -10.64
C ILE A 167 3.46 -26.60 -11.91
N GLN A 168 2.62 -26.14 -12.85
CA GLN A 168 2.46 -26.74 -14.17
C GLN A 168 2.32 -25.65 -15.24
N GLY A 169 3.37 -25.46 -16.04
CA GLY A 169 3.43 -24.40 -17.05
C GLY A 169 3.31 -23.01 -16.41
N ASP A 170 2.31 -22.24 -16.84
CA ASP A 170 2.04 -20.89 -16.34
C ASP A 170 0.99 -20.88 -15.21
N SER A 171 0.86 -21.99 -14.48
CA SER A 171 -0.07 -22.13 -13.35
C SER A 171 0.61 -22.65 -12.09
N ILE A 172 0.17 -22.16 -10.94
CA ILE A 172 0.59 -22.62 -9.61
C ILE A 172 -0.64 -22.93 -8.76
N THR A 173 -0.70 -24.11 -8.15
CA THR A 173 -1.81 -24.54 -7.31
C THR A 173 -1.32 -24.73 -5.88
N TYR A 174 -2.03 -24.12 -4.92
CA TYR A 174 -1.72 -24.25 -3.50
C TYR A 174 -2.57 -25.37 -2.87
N SER A 175 -1.91 -26.35 -2.23
CA SER A 175 -2.57 -27.57 -1.73
C SER A 175 -3.63 -27.30 -0.68
N GLU A 176 -3.37 -26.40 0.27
CA GLU A 176 -4.29 -26.17 1.39
C GLU A 176 -5.60 -25.52 0.94
N GLY A 177 -5.54 -24.67 -0.10
CA GLY A 177 -6.69 -23.96 -0.63
C GLY A 177 -7.36 -24.64 -1.83
N PHE A 178 -6.68 -25.59 -2.49
CA PHE A 178 -7.04 -26.10 -3.82
C PHE A 178 -7.29 -24.99 -4.85
N GLN A 179 -6.61 -23.85 -4.70
CA GLN A 179 -6.75 -22.69 -5.59
C GLN A 179 -5.58 -22.66 -6.57
N THR A 180 -5.91 -22.45 -7.84
CA THR A 180 -4.93 -22.31 -8.93
C THR A 180 -4.83 -20.85 -9.34
N TYR A 181 -3.60 -20.36 -9.40
CA TYR A 181 -3.25 -18.98 -9.72
C TYR A 181 -2.40 -18.90 -10.97
N TYR A 182 -2.44 -17.74 -11.62
CA TYR A 182 -1.60 -17.47 -12.78
C TYR A 182 -0.15 -17.20 -12.35
N LEU A 183 0.78 -17.89 -12.99
CA LEU A 183 2.21 -17.80 -12.76
C LEU A 183 2.88 -17.27 -14.02
N ASN A 184 3.65 -16.20 -13.91
CA ASN A 184 4.44 -15.65 -15.02
C ASN A 184 5.90 -15.52 -14.62
N ILE A 185 6.79 -16.14 -15.41
CA ILE A 185 8.23 -16.07 -15.20
C ILE A 185 8.86 -15.26 -16.32
N LYS A 186 9.43 -14.10 -16.00
CA LYS A 186 10.17 -13.27 -16.97
C LYS A 186 11.62 -13.16 -16.51
N HIS A 187 12.52 -13.80 -17.27
CA HIS A 187 13.93 -13.92 -16.92
C HIS A 187 14.11 -14.62 -15.56
N ASP A 188 14.60 -13.89 -14.57
CA ASP A 188 14.82 -14.31 -13.19
C ASP A 188 13.67 -13.92 -12.26
N THR A 189 12.63 -13.26 -12.77
CA THR A 189 11.53 -12.77 -11.94
C THR A 189 10.32 -13.69 -12.05
N ILE A 190 9.81 -14.13 -10.91
CA ILE A 190 8.55 -14.87 -10.77
C ILE A 190 7.45 -13.90 -10.31
N VAL A 191 6.29 -13.96 -10.96
CA VAL A 191 5.11 -13.17 -10.62
C VAL A 191 3.92 -14.13 -10.46
N ILE A 192 3.28 -14.10 -9.31
CA ILE A 192 2.08 -14.90 -9.02
C ILE A 192 0.93 -13.95 -8.72
N ASP A 193 -0.16 -14.09 -9.46
CA ASP A 193 -1.38 -13.29 -9.28
C ASP A 193 -2.40 -14.10 -8.47
N TYR A 194 -2.54 -13.77 -7.18
CA TYR A 194 -3.49 -14.40 -6.27
C TYR A 194 -4.91 -13.81 -6.37
N GLY A 195 -5.11 -12.80 -7.24
CA GLY A 195 -6.37 -12.10 -7.44
C GLY A 195 -6.50 -10.84 -6.57
N ASP A 196 -6.38 -10.98 -5.26
CA ASP A 196 -6.39 -9.89 -4.28
C ASP A 196 -5.00 -9.30 -4.02
N TRP A 197 -3.94 -10.08 -4.24
CA TRP A 197 -2.55 -9.62 -4.17
C TRP A 197 -1.66 -10.22 -5.24
N VAL A 198 -0.58 -9.52 -5.59
CA VAL A 198 0.43 -9.99 -6.55
C VAL A 198 1.76 -10.17 -5.85
N PHE A 199 2.30 -11.38 -5.91
CA PHE A 199 3.63 -11.69 -5.42
C PHE A 199 4.68 -11.44 -6.49
N HIS A 200 5.78 -10.81 -6.12
CA HIS A 200 6.95 -10.57 -6.96
C HIS A 200 8.20 -11.15 -6.29
N GLY A 201 8.77 -12.18 -6.91
CA GLY A 201 9.98 -12.84 -6.43
C GLY A 201 11.11 -12.81 -7.45
N LEU A 202 12.35 -12.83 -6.97
CA LEU A 202 13.56 -12.98 -7.76
C LEU A 202 14.13 -14.39 -7.52
N ILE A 203 14.20 -15.20 -8.56
CA ILE A 203 14.76 -16.56 -8.53
C ILE A 203 16.27 -16.44 -8.36
N LYS A 204 16.77 -16.79 -7.18
CA LYS A 204 18.20 -16.81 -6.84
C LYS A 204 18.88 -18.11 -7.24
N LYS A 205 18.12 -19.20 -7.18
CA LYS A 205 18.60 -20.54 -7.51
C LYS A 205 17.41 -21.35 -8.01
N LEU A 206 17.59 -22.03 -9.14
CA LEU A 206 16.67 -23.03 -9.63
C LEU A 206 17.50 -24.23 -10.09
N THR A 207 17.28 -25.36 -9.45
CA THR A 207 17.83 -26.66 -9.85
C THR A 207 16.68 -27.66 -10.01
N LYS A 208 17.01 -28.91 -10.32
CA LYS A 208 16.01 -29.98 -10.39
C LYS A 208 15.30 -30.23 -9.05
N ASP A 209 15.98 -29.96 -7.93
CA ASP A 209 15.51 -30.34 -6.59
C ASP A 209 15.30 -29.13 -5.65
N GLU A 210 15.76 -27.92 -6.03
CA GLU A 210 15.77 -26.75 -5.15
C GLU A 210 15.37 -25.46 -5.89
N LEU A 211 14.52 -24.67 -5.25
CA LEU A 211 14.05 -23.36 -5.70
C LEU A 211 14.25 -22.35 -4.57
N ILE A 212 15.06 -21.31 -4.81
CA ILE A 212 15.26 -20.20 -3.87
C ILE A 212 14.73 -18.92 -4.51
N ILE A 213 13.75 -18.29 -3.85
CA ILE A 213 13.11 -17.05 -4.29
C ILE A 213 13.33 -15.98 -3.22
N GLU A 214 13.82 -14.80 -3.63
CA GLU A 214 13.83 -13.60 -2.79
C GLU A 214 12.61 -12.74 -3.10
N ASN A 215 11.78 -12.46 -2.11
CA ASN A 215 10.66 -11.54 -2.25
C ASN A 215 11.18 -10.11 -2.45
N ILE A 216 10.83 -9.48 -3.57
CA ILE A 216 11.36 -8.17 -3.97
C ILE A 216 10.89 -7.04 -3.02
N ARG A 217 9.75 -7.22 -2.33
CA ARG A 217 9.17 -6.17 -1.47
C ARG A 217 9.84 -6.07 -0.10
N ASN A 218 10.20 -7.21 0.49
CA ASN A 218 10.72 -7.28 1.87
C ASN A 218 12.08 -7.99 1.99
N ASN A 219 12.65 -8.50 0.90
CA ASN A 219 13.89 -9.26 0.84
C ASN A 219 13.86 -10.58 1.64
N ASN A 220 12.67 -11.11 1.96
CA ASN A 220 12.55 -12.43 2.57
C ASN A 220 12.95 -13.51 1.55
N ILE A 221 13.71 -14.50 1.99
CA ILE A 221 14.13 -15.63 1.17
C ILE A 221 13.23 -16.81 1.48
N SER A 222 12.49 -17.28 0.49
CA SER A 222 11.76 -18.55 0.51
C SER A 222 12.64 -19.61 -0.14
N LYS A 223 12.86 -20.72 0.57
CA LYS A 223 13.53 -21.90 0.04
C LYS A 223 12.49 -22.99 -0.11
N MET A 224 12.50 -23.64 -1.26
CA MET A 224 11.58 -24.73 -1.56
C MET A 224 12.37 -25.91 -2.11
N ILE A 225 11.98 -27.10 -1.70
CA ILE A 225 12.47 -28.37 -2.21
C ILE A 225 11.42 -29.01 -3.11
N ARG A 226 11.87 -29.76 -4.12
CA ARG A 226 10.97 -30.48 -5.02
C ARG A 226 10.65 -31.87 -4.46
N PHE A 227 9.38 -32.21 -4.42
CA PHE A 227 8.89 -33.55 -4.10
C PHE A 227 8.94 -34.43 -5.34
N LYS A 228 9.33 -35.70 -5.17
CA LYS A 228 9.49 -36.70 -6.24
C LYS A 228 8.28 -37.60 -6.37
#